data_AF-A0A7J8G3P6-F1
#
_entry.id   AF-A0A7J8G3P6-F1
#
_cell.length_a   1.000
_cell.length_b   1.000
_cell.length_c   1.000
_cell.angle_alpha   90.00
_cell.angle_beta   90.00
_cell.angle_gamma   90.00
#
_symmetry.space_group_name_H-M   'P 1'
#
loop_
_entity.id
_entity.type
_entity.pdbx_description
1 polymer ?
#
loop_
_entity_poly.entity_id
_entity_poly.type
_entity_poly.pdbx_seq_one_letter_code
_entity_poly.pdbx_strand_id
1 'polypeptide(L)'
;MAFFNLYLLGYQNAFRHKKRDTTEETNQKELLPTRFPSIISKDGNYSVHQNSHTRYHQAVRKVLLKTFPNQVFRVPLTDAQNFSFWRSQDPGVRLEETTPWIRSPRHCLIKSPMTRFMDHSILSDRLFSLY
;
A
#
# COMPACT_ATOMS: atom_id res chain seq x y z
N MET A 1 16.52 -43.89 -5.79
CA MET A 1 15.28 -43.14 -5.45
C MET A 1 15.53 -42.40 -4.15
N ALA A 2 15.89 -41.12 -4.22
CA ALA A 2 16.08 -40.29 -3.03
C ALA A 2 14.91 -39.30 -2.94
N PHE A 3 14.02 -39.53 -1.98
CA PHE A 3 12.97 -38.59 -1.62
C PHE A 3 13.64 -37.41 -0.89
N PHE A 4 13.83 -36.30 -1.59
CA PHE A 4 14.35 -35.08 -0.99
C PHE A 4 13.37 -34.58 0.08
N ASN A 5 13.91 -34.32 1.27
CA ASN A 5 13.25 -33.65 2.40
C ASN A 5 12.62 -32.31 1.96
N LEU A 6 11.37 -32.33 1.49
CA LEU A 6 10.63 -31.14 1.07
C LEU A 6 10.04 -30.34 2.25
N TYR A 7 10.17 -30.84 3.48
CA TYR A 7 9.50 -30.26 4.65
C TYR A 7 10.34 -29.23 5.41
N LEU A 8 11.60 -28.98 4.99
CA LEU A 8 12.53 -28.06 5.69
C LEU A 8 12.72 -26.71 4.99
N LEU A 9 12.05 -26.47 3.86
CA LEU A 9 11.91 -25.12 3.33
C LEU A 9 10.69 -24.50 3.98
N GLY A 10 10.92 -23.64 4.97
CA GLY A 10 9.89 -22.75 5.51
C GLY A 10 9.18 -21.95 4.39
N TYR A 11 8.07 -21.31 4.75
CA TYR A 11 7.17 -20.55 3.87
C TYR A 11 7.83 -20.00 2.59
N GLN A 12 7.67 -20.73 1.48
CA GLN A 12 8.22 -20.35 0.19
C GLN A 12 7.33 -19.27 -0.44
N ASN A 13 7.78 -18.02 -0.38
CA ASN A 13 7.12 -16.95 -1.13
C ASN A 13 7.47 -17.06 -2.62
N ALA A 14 6.58 -17.68 -3.41
CA ALA A 14 6.75 -17.84 -4.86
C ALA A 14 6.98 -16.50 -5.60
N PHE A 15 6.50 -15.39 -5.04
CA PHE A 15 6.60 -14.06 -5.64
C PHE A 15 7.78 -13.21 -5.15
N ARG A 16 8.78 -13.81 -4.48
CA ARG A 16 9.92 -13.05 -3.94
C ARG A 16 10.63 -12.21 -5.00
N HIS A 17 10.83 -12.76 -6.20
CA HIS A 17 11.47 -12.06 -7.32
C HIS A 17 10.68 -10.87 -7.88
N LYS A 18 9.38 -10.78 -7.56
CA LYS A 18 8.50 -9.68 -8.01
C LYS A 18 8.37 -8.58 -6.96
N LYS A 19 8.96 -8.74 -5.78
CA LYS A 19 8.99 -7.69 -4.76
C LYS A 19 10.00 -6.62 -5.12
N ARG A 20 9.75 -5.40 -4.68
CA ARG A 20 10.72 -4.31 -4.82
C ARG A 20 11.77 -4.46 -3.73
N ASP A 21 13.04 -4.40 -4.14
CA ASP A 21 14.16 -4.16 -3.25
C ASP A 21 14.44 -2.66 -3.29
N THR A 22 14.49 -1.99 -2.13
CA THR A 22 14.94 -0.60 -2.07
C THR A 22 16.39 -0.59 -2.51
N THR A 23 16.64 -0.06 -3.70
CA THR A 23 17.99 0.21 -4.16
C THR A 23 18.44 1.46 -3.42
N GLU A 24 18.92 1.29 -2.19
CA GLU A 24 19.79 2.30 -1.63
C GLU A 24 21.08 2.30 -2.47
N GLU A 25 21.43 3.47 -2.96
CA GLU A 25 22.63 3.72 -3.74
C GLU A 25 23.83 3.04 -3.06
N THR A 26 24.44 2.11 -3.78
CA THR A 26 25.54 1.31 -3.28
C THR A 26 26.80 2.15 -3.24
N ASN A 27 26.94 2.97 -2.19
CA ASN A 27 28.26 3.46 -1.78
C ASN A 27 29.04 2.25 -1.28
N GLN A 28 29.91 1.73 -2.15
CA GLN A 28 30.82 0.64 -1.87
C GLN A 28 31.75 1.02 -0.71
N LYS A 29 31.50 0.49 0.50
CA LYS A 29 32.56 0.34 1.51
C LYS A 29 32.44 -0.99 2.26
N GLU A 30 33.55 -1.71 2.10
CA GLU A 30 34.12 -2.76 2.95
C GLU A 30 33.40 -4.11 3.09
N LEU A 31 34.07 -5.10 2.49
CA LEU A 31 33.83 -6.53 2.53
C LEU A 31 34.08 -7.09 3.94
N LEU A 32 33.02 -7.50 4.65
CA LEU A 32 33.09 -8.42 5.79
C LEU A 32 31.77 -9.21 5.93
N PRO A 33 31.84 -10.37 6.60
CA PRO A 33 32.22 -11.68 6.07
C PRO A 33 31.01 -12.40 5.41
N THR A 34 31.30 -13.51 4.73
CA THR A 34 30.40 -14.48 4.08
C THR A 34 29.24 -14.95 4.98
N ARG A 35 28.26 -14.10 5.24
CA ARG A 35 26.93 -14.46 5.74
C ARG A 35 25.97 -14.28 4.59
N PHE A 36 25.11 -15.28 4.37
CA PHE A 36 24.01 -15.17 3.44
C PHE A 36 23.29 -13.82 3.65
N PRO A 37 22.89 -13.13 2.57
CA PRO A 37 22.20 -11.85 2.70
C PRO A 37 21.02 -12.02 3.66
N SER A 38 20.89 -11.10 4.62
CA SER A 38 19.80 -11.17 5.60
C SER A 38 18.48 -11.26 4.83
N ILE A 39 17.73 -12.34 5.06
CA ILE A 39 16.47 -12.64 4.35
C ILE A 39 15.39 -11.59 4.65
N ILE A 40 15.61 -10.74 5.66
CA ILE A 40 14.73 -9.66 6.06
C ILE A 40 14.94 -8.48 5.10
N SER A 41 14.10 -8.40 4.07
CA SER A 41 13.95 -7.14 3.34
C SER A 41 13.45 -6.10 4.34
N LYS A 42 14.24 -5.05 4.59
CA LYS A 42 13.82 -3.91 5.41
C LYS A 42 12.55 -3.27 4.86
N ASP A 43 12.34 -3.43 3.55
CA ASP A 43 11.26 -2.82 2.83
C ASP A 43 10.12 -3.81 2.56
N GLY A 44 8.92 -3.38 2.93
CA GLY A 44 7.68 -4.15 2.83
C GLY A 44 7.09 -4.55 4.18
N ASN A 45 5.96 -5.25 4.11
CA ASN A 45 5.16 -5.62 5.27
C ASN A 45 5.78 -6.71 6.17
N TYR A 46 6.92 -7.27 5.77
CA TYR A 46 7.55 -8.40 6.47
C TYR A 46 8.01 -8.07 7.88
N SER A 47 8.45 -6.82 8.13
CA SER A 47 8.85 -6.38 9.46
C SER A 47 7.71 -6.48 10.47
N VAL A 48 6.47 -6.28 10.02
CA VAL A 48 5.27 -6.26 10.88
C VAL A 48 4.88 -7.67 11.31
N HIS A 49 4.82 -8.63 10.39
CA HIS A 49 4.29 -9.97 10.69
C HIS A 49 5.35 -11.07 10.79
N GLN A 50 6.58 -10.84 10.33
CA GLN A 50 7.70 -11.80 10.39
C GLN A 50 7.34 -13.20 9.87
N ASN A 51 6.59 -13.28 8.76
CA ASN A 51 6.09 -14.54 8.18
C ASN A 51 5.19 -15.41 9.10
N SER A 52 4.72 -14.88 10.22
CA SER A 52 3.71 -15.54 11.04
C SER A 52 2.30 -15.26 10.50
N HIS A 53 1.53 -16.31 10.27
CA HIS A 53 0.13 -16.21 9.84
C HIS A 53 -0.74 -15.47 10.86
N THR A 54 -0.59 -15.76 12.15
CA THR A 54 -1.39 -15.13 13.21
C THR A 54 -1.09 -13.64 13.32
N ARG A 55 0.19 -13.26 13.25
CA ARG A 55 0.60 -11.85 13.27
C ARG A 55 0.15 -11.10 12.02
N TYR A 56 0.16 -11.75 10.86
CA TYR A 56 -0.35 -11.16 9.61
C TYR A 56 -1.83 -10.78 9.76
N HIS A 57 -2.67 -11.70 10.23
CA HIS A 57 -4.10 -11.41 10.44
C HIS A 57 -4.33 -10.32 11.49
N GLN A 58 -3.53 -10.27 12.54
CA GLN A 58 -3.57 -9.17 13.50
C GLN A 58 -3.21 -7.82 12.86
N ALA A 59 -2.19 -7.79 12.00
CA ALA A 59 -1.77 -6.60 11.29
C ALA A 59 -2.81 -6.12 10.27
N VAL A 60 -3.49 -7.05 9.58
CA VAL A 60 -4.63 -6.75 8.69
C VAL A 60 -5.76 -6.09 9.47
N ARG A 61 -6.16 -6.67 10.60
CA ARG A 61 -7.23 -6.11 11.46
C ARG A 61 -6.91 -4.70 11.97
N LYS A 62 -5.62 -4.42 12.22
CA LYS A 62 -5.14 -3.12 12.68
C LYS A 62 -4.77 -2.17 11.55
N VAL A 63 -4.93 -2.56 10.28
CA VAL A 63 -4.57 -1.75 9.09
C VAL A 63 -3.12 -1.26 9.15
N LEU A 64 -2.20 -2.11 9.62
CA LEU A 64 -0.77 -1.77 9.77
C LEU A 64 0.07 -2.06 8.52
N LEU A 65 -0.53 -2.69 7.51
CA LEU A 65 0.14 -3.08 6.28
C LEU A 65 0.10 -1.94 5.26
N LYS A 66 1.11 -1.87 4.39
CA LYS A 66 1.11 -1.01 3.20
C LYS A 66 -0.19 -1.20 2.42
N THR A 67 -0.87 -0.08 2.12
CA THR A 67 -2.23 -0.07 1.57
C THR A 67 -2.27 -0.45 0.09
N PHE A 68 -1.27 -0.01 -0.69
CA PHE A 68 -1.28 -0.22 -2.15
C PHE A 68 -0.26 -1.28 -2.58
N PRO A 69 -0.60 -2.15 -3.54
CA PRO A 69 0.27 -3.23 -3.98
C PRO A 69 1.49 -2.73 -4.78
N ASN A 70 1.39 -1.58 -5.45
CA ASN A 70 2.55 -0.91 -6.08
C ASN A 70 3.68 -0.58 -5.08
N GLN A 71 3.36 -0.48 -3.77
CA GLN A 71 4.33 -0.23 -2.70
C GLN A 71 5.07 -1.48 -2.22
N VAL A 72 4.59 -2.65 -2.61
CA VAL A 72 5.10 -3.96 -2.18
C VAL A 72 5.72 -4.71 -3.36
N PHE A 73 5.10 -4.62 -4.53
CA PHE A 73 5.46 -5.36 -5.71
C PHE A 73 5.97 -4.45 -6.82
N ARG A 74 6.93 -4.95 -7.60
CA ARG A 74 7.47 -4.29 -8.79
C ARG A 74 6.49 -4.38 -9.96
N VAL A 75 5.73 -5.47 -10.02
CA VAL A 75 4.79 -5.82 -11.10
C VAL A 75 3.50 -6.32 -10.46
N PRO A 76 2.31 -6.01 -11.01
CA PRO A 76 1.05 -6.56 -10.54
C PRO A 76 1.06 -8.09 -10.62
N LEU A 77 0.60 -8.74 -9.54
CA LEU A 77 0.47 -10.19 -9.47
C LEU A 77 -0.89 -10.68 -9.97
N THR A 78 -1.90 -9.82 -9.86
CA THR A 78 -3.27 -10.08 -10.30
C THR A 78 -3.79 -8.87 -11.07
N ASP A 79 -4.73 -9.09 -11.99
CA ASP A 79 -5.31 -7.99 -12.77
C ASP A 79 -6.00 -6.95 -11.91
N ALA A 80 -6.59 -7.39 -10.79
CA ALA A 80 -7.16 -6.52 -9.78
C ALA A 80 -6.12 -5.62 -9.09
N GLN A 81 -4.81 -5.82 -9.26
CA GLN A 81 -3.78 -4.92 -8.70
C GLN A 81 -3.38 -3.81 -9.68
N ASN A 82 -3.73 -3.93 -10.96
CA ASN A 82 -3.33 -3.00 -12.03
C ASN A 82 -3.74 -1.55 -11.75
N PHE A 83 -4.87 -1.33 -11.05
CA PHE A 83 -5.37 0.02 -10.74
C PHE A 83 -4.42 0.87 -9.89
N SER A 84 -3.48 0.27 -9.16
CA SER A 84 -2.59 1.02 -8.28
C SER A 84 -1.27 1.37 -8.97
N PHE A 85 -0.89 0.64 -10.01
CA PHE A 85 0.43 0.74 -10.64
C PHE A 85 0.63 2.02 -11.46
N TRP A 86 -0.45 2.68 -11.88
CA TRP A 86 -0.39 3.98 -12.54
C TRP A 86 -0.33 5.16 -11.54
N ARG A 87 -0.61 4.95 -10.25
CA ARG A 87 -0.50 5.99 -9.23
C ARG A 87 0.95 6.16 -8.80
N SER A 88 1.32 7.40 -8.46
CA SER A 88 2.60 7.68 -7.81
C SER A 88 2.71 6.91 -6.49
N GLN A 89 3.95 6.53 -6.19
CA GLN A 89 4.34 5.86 -4.96
C GLN A 89 4.41 6.84 -3.79
N ASP A 90 4.72 8.10 -4.08
CA ASP A 90 5.03 9.12 -3.09
C ASP A 90 3.74 9.71 -2.50
N PRO A 91 3.53 9.61 -1.17
CA PRO A 91 2.29 10.05 -0.54
C PRO A 91 2.09 11.58 -0.60
N GLY A 92 3.15 12.34 -0.88
CA GLY A 92 3.09 13.80 -1.00
C GLY A 92 2.75 14.30 -2.42
N VAL A 93 2.85 13.46 -3.45
CA VAL A 93 2.66 13.89 -4.83
C VAL A 93 1.19 13.85 -5.17
N ARG A 94 0.65 15.00 -5.60
CA ARG A 94 -0.74 15.05 -6.06
C ARG A 94 -0.86 14.22 -7.34
N LEU A 95 -1.94 13.44 -7.45
CA LEU A 95 -2.21 12.66 -8.68
C LEU A 95 -2.18 13.54 -9.93
N GLU A 96 -2.72 14.76 -9.81
CA GLU A 96 -2.71 15.76 -10.87
C GLU A 96 -1.28 16.10 -11.32
N GLU A 97 -0.31 16.18 -10.41
CA GLU A 97 1.08 16.47 -10.73
C GLU A 97 1.72 15.33 -11.54
N THR A 98 1.48 14.09 -11.14
CA THR A 98 2.01 12.90 -11.84
C THR A 98 1.30 12.60 -13.16
N THR A 99 0.00 12.89 -13.26
CA THR A 99 -0.84 12.49 -14.41
C THR A 99 -1.42 13.70 -15.13
N PRO A 100 -0.76 14.22 -16.18
CA PRO A 100 -1.15 15.48 -16.81
C PRO A 100 -2.53 15.41 -17.46
N TRP A 101 -2.96 14.24 -17.95
CA TRP A 101 -4.30 14.07 -18.54
C TRP A 101 -5.46 14.18 -17.54
N ILE A 102 -5.18 14.15 -16.23
CA ILE A 102 -6.19 14.36 -15.17
C ILE A 102 -6.33 15.86 -14.82
N ARG A 103 -5.36 16.71 -15.23
CA ARG A 103 -5.36 18.15 -14.96
C ARG A 103 -6.45 18.84 -15.78
N SER A 104 -7.64 18.90 -15.22
CA SER A 104 -8.76 19.67 -15.72
C SER A 104 -9.23 20.62 -14.61
N PRO A 105 -9.70 21.83 -14.95
CA PRO A 105 -10.32 22.71 -13.96
C PRO A 105 -11.53 21.99 -13.34
N ARG A 106 -11.50 21.79 -12.02
CA ARG A 106 -12.59 21.16 -11.29
C ARG A 106 -13.52 22.22 -10.73
N HIS A 107 -14.81 22.10 -11.04
CA HIS A 107 -15.87 22.93 -10.46
C HIS A 107 -16.60 22.12 -9.40
N CYS A 108 -15.94 21.87 -8.28
CA CYS A 108 -16.55 21.15 -7.16
C CYS A 108 -17.75 21.93 -6.63
N LEU A 109 -18.84 21.23 -6.30
CA LEU A 109 -19.98 21.85 -5.62
C LEU A 109 -19.58 22.22 -4.19
N ILE A 110 -19.31 23.50 -3.96
CA ILE A 110 -19.04 24.04 -2.62
C ILE A 110 -20.38 24.49 -2.05
N LYS A 111 -20.84 23.80 -1.00
CA LYS A 111 -22.08 24.17 -0.31
C LYS A 111 -21.95 25.56 0.30
N SER A 112 -22.90 26.44 -0.03
CA SER A 112 -23.00 27.79 0.54
C SER A 112 -23.27 27.74 2.05
N PRO A 113 -22.99 28.81 2.81
CA PRO A 113 -23.35 28.89 4.22
C PRO A 113 -24.84 28.62 4.46
N MET A 114 -25.72 29.12 3.59
CA MET A 114 -27.16 28.87 3.66
C MET A 114 -27.49 27.39 3.45
N THR A 115 -26.88 26.74 2.45
CA THR A 115 -27.07 25.30 2.20
C THR A 115 -26.61 24.46 3.39
N ARG A 116 -25.47 24.81 4.01
CA ARG A 116 -24.99 24.12 5.22
C ARG A 116 -25.90 24.32 6.42
N PHE A 117 -26.45 25.52 6.58
CA PHE A 117 -27.43 25.80 7.64
C PHE A 117 -28.70 24.96 7.45
N MET A 118 -29.23 24.91 6.23
CA MET A 118 -30.39 24.09 5.89
C MET A 118 -30.14 22.59 6.14
N ASP A 119 -28.96 22.08 5.73
CA ASP A 119 -28.58 20.70 6.02
C ASP A 119 -28.57 20.42 7.54
N HIS A 120 -28.09 21.38 8.34
CA HIS A 120 -28.07 21.25 9.80
C HIS A 120 -29.46 21.32 10.42
N SER A 121 -30.33 22.23 9.96
CA SER A 121 -31.68 22.38 10.49
C SER A 121 -32.55 21.16 10.20
N ILE A 122 -32.45 20.58 9.00
CA ILE A 122 -33.15 19.32 8.65
C ILE A 122 -32.76 18.18 9.58
N LEU A 123 -31.49 18.10 9.99
CA LEU A 123 -31.01 17.05 10.90
C LEU A 123 -31.37 17.30 12.37
N SER A 124 -31.52 18.56 12.75
CA SER A 124 -31.73 18.96 14.15
C SER A 124 -33.22 19.05 14.51
N ASP A 125 -34.03 19.61 13.61
CA ASP A 125 -35.45 19.89 13.84
C ASP A 125 -36.32 18.99 12.96
N ARG A 126 -37.05 18.08 13.60
CA ARG A 126 -37.97 17.14 12.92
C ARG A 126 -39.19 17.82 12.29
N LEU A 127 -39.49 19.05 12.71
CA LEU A 127 -40.60 19.88 12.22
C LEU A 127 -40.16 20.87 11.14
N PHE A 128 -38.87 20.89 10.79
CA PHE A 128 -38.35 21.79 9.78
C PHE A 128 -38.78 21.32 8.39
N SER A 129 -39.65 22.08 7.72
CA SER A 129 -39.99 21.91 6.30
C SER A 129 -39.62 23.16 5.53
N LEU A 130 -39.14 22.99 4.30
CA LEU A 130 -38.78 24.11 3.42
C LEU A 130 -39.98 24.71 2.66
N TYR A 131 -41.19 24.29 3.01
CA TYR A 131 -42.48 24.73 2.50
C TYR A 131 -43.55 24.54 3.59
#